data_AF-A0A7X8VVZ6-F1
#
_entry.id   AF-A0A7X8VVZ6-F1
#
_cell.length_a   1.000
_cell.length_b   1.000
_cell.length_c   1.000
_cell.angle_alpha   90.00
_cell.angle_beta   90.00
_cell.angle_gamma   90.00
#
_symmetry.space_group_name_H-M   'P 1'
#
loop_
_entity.id
_entity.type
_entity.pdbx_description
1 polymer ?
#
loop_
_entity_poly.entity_id
_entity_poly.type
_entity_poly.pdbx_seq_one_letter_code
_entity_poly.pdbx_strand_id
1 'polypeptide(L)'
;MSDKQHNEMLGPASEGQIMAGNSLLASRSGPPAILPQTRCLNSSDEAFAVVLNDILPADVAPVLLKQLESRRQPTTALSLLLLLGFLLIAGILLYIFFPGRKPLSEVPEYLLAPDTALPRQDPLYAIQRQARKALHQQDFQRCEQLLQPYLDGIIEAHQHRHYECLLFDYFHALQAGLPEPATMGQAKGALVKLCEQDPENINWKLFYLFFRREEYDYQLFDCSKYADTWQSKSISLQSLLNRVHEARKINRRWLSDDQARHARQKRQLDWIEAQILLLLWKLEGGQGTCRFPDDFADPGVARREKALAITGEYPRDRDFLLLRRSLVETIRSNTFIGNSYYFNGQVFWHTGPLSAEIRRINYLLLNPP
;
A
#
# COMPACT_ATOMS: atom_id res chain seq x y z
N MET A 1 -17.79 -59.47 2.34
CA MET A 1 -18.43 -60.17 1.20
C MET A 1 -19.37 -59.14 0.58
N SER A 2 -19.02 -58.58 -0.57
CA SER A 2 -19.19 -59.18 -1.91
C SER A 2 -20.68 -59.35 -2.25
N ASP A 3 -21.18 -58.92 -3.40
CA ASP A 3 -20.50 -58.29 -4.55
C ASP A 3 -21.56 -57.71 -5.52
N LYS A 4 -21.21 -56.65 -6.29
CA LYS A 4 -21.52 -56.41 -7.73
C LYS A 4 -23.00 -56.46 -8.23
N GLN A 5 -23.43 -55.87 -9.36
CA GLN A 5 -22.85 -55.02 -10.44
C GLN A 5 -24.04 -54.23 -11.10
N HIS A 6 -23.86 -53.05 -11.73
CA HIS A 6 -23.86 -52.83 -13.20
C HIS A 6 -24.94 -53.63 -13.99
N ASN A 7 -25.66 -53.14 -15.02
CA ASN A 7 -25.64 -51.93 -15.86
C ASN A 7 -27.02 -51.86 -16.65
N GLU A 8 -27.40 -50.91 -17.53
CA GLU A 8 -26.75 -49.74 -18.16
C GLU A 8 -27.77 -48.61 -18.58
N MET A 9 -27.37 -47.80 -19.57
CA MET A 9 -28.01 -46.64 -20.22
C MET A 9 -29.30 -46.88 -21.05
N LEU A 10 -30.13 -45.83 -21.19
CA LEU A 10 -30.52 -45.20 -22.49
C LEU A 10 -31.44 -43.96 -22.29
N GLY A 11 -31.12 -42.84 -22.96
CA GLY A 11 -32.07 -41.74 -23.25
C GLY A 11 -32.80 -41.99 -24.60
N PRO A 12 -33.53 -41.03 -25.21
CA PRO A 12 -33.45 -39.56 -25.05
C PRO A 12 -34.82 -38.80 -25.11
N ALA A 13 -34.78 -37.50 -25.45
CA ALA A 13 -35.89 -36.63 -25.92
C ALA A 13 -36.92 -36.14 -24.86
N SER A 14 -37.54 -34.95 -24.96
CA SER A 14 -37.45 -33.84 -25.95
C SER A 14 -37.84 -32.49 -25.32
N GLU A 15 -37.28 -31.39 -25.82
CA GLU A 15 -37.82 -30.04 -25.58
C GLU A 15 -39.21 -29.86 -26.22
N GLY A 16 -40.15 -29.19 -25.55
CA GLY A 16 -41.49 -28.97 -26.09
C GLY A 16 -42.47 -28.21 -25.20
N GLN A 17 -42.60 -26.90 -25.45
CA GLN A 17 -43.82 -26.08 -25.27
C GLN A 17 -44.65 -26.26 -23.98
N ILE A 18 -44.39 -25.42 -22.96
CA ILE A 18 -45.45 -25.02 -22.03
C ILE A 18 -46.27 -23.91 -22.69
N MET A 19 -47.42 -24.27 -23.28
CA MET A 19 -48.38 -23.32 -23.83
C MET A 19 -48.85 -22.32 -22.76
N ALA A 20 -48.84 -21.03 -23.11
CA ALA A 20 -49.39 -19.97 -22.26
C ALA A 20 -50.93 -20.02 -22.28
N GLY A 21 -51.51 -20.84 -21.40
CA GLY A 21 -52.96 -20.90 -21.21
C GLY A 21 -53.50 -19.65 -20.54
N ASN A 22 -54.49 -18.99 -21.17
CA ASN A 22 -55.22 -17.88 -20.54
C ASN A 22 -56.05 -18.39 -19.36
N SER A 23 -55.76 -17.93 -18.14
CA SER A 23 -56.61 -18.20 -16.97
C SER A 23 -57.91 -17.39 -17.06
N LEU A 24 -58.95 -18.01 -17.61
CA LEU A 24 -60.31 -17.46 -17.65
C LEU A 24 -60.95 -17.55 -16.26
N LEU A 25 -61.42 -16.41 -15.73
CA LEU A 25 -62.22 -16.35 -14.51
C LEU A 25 -63.66 -15.97 -14.85
N ALA A 26 -64.62 -16.61 -14.19
CA ALA A 26 -66.04 -16.33 -14.38
C ALA A 26 -66.43 -14.99 -13.72
N SER A 27 -66.89 -14.03 -14.52
CA SER A 27 -67.56 -12.82 -14.04
C SER A 27 -68.99 -13.14 -13.58
N ARG A 28 -69.53 -12.34 -12.67
CA ARG A 28 -70.94 -12.41 -12.24
C ARG A 28 -71.92 -11.72 -13.20
N SER A 29 -71.44 -10.87 -14.10
CA SER A 29 -72.28 -9.93 -14.86
C SER A 29 -72.19 -10.07 -16.39
N GLY A 30 -71.25 -10.87 -16.91
CA GLY A 30 -71.05 -10.99 -18.36
C GLY A 30 -70.03 -12.07 -18.79
N PRO A 31 -69.58 -12.05 -20.06
CA PRO A 31 -68.59 -13.01 -20.59
C PRO A 31 -67.28 -12.97 -19.78
N PRO A 32 -66.51 -14.09 -19.76
CA PRO A 32 -65.43 -14.30 -18.80
C PRO A 32 -64.34 -13.23 -18.88
N ALA A 33 -63.90 -12.74 -17.72
CA ALA A 33 -62.89 -11.72 -17.63
C ALA A 33 -61.51 -12.29 -18.05
N ILE A 34 -60.92 -11.69 -19.08
CA ILE A 34 -59.59 -12.05 -19.58
C ILE A 34 -58.56 -11.16 -18.89
N LEU A 35 -57.72 -11.74 -18.04
CA LEU A 35 -56.59 -11.04 -17.46
C LEU A 35 -55.51 -10.73 -18.52
N PRO A 36 -54.99 -9.49 -18.61
CA PRO A 36 -53.92 -9.17 -19.54
C PRO A 36 -52.63 -9.92 -19.15
N GLN A 37 -51.92 -10.47 -20.15
CA GLN A 37 -50.74 -11.34 -19.95
C GLN A 37 -49.49 -10.62 -19.40
N THR A 38 -49.54 -9.30 -19.22
CA THR A 38 -48.44 -8.50 -18.64
C THR A 38 -48.32 -8.75 -17.14
N ARG A 39 -47.27 -9.48 -16.73
CA ARG A 39 -46.98 -9.98 -15.36
C ARG A 39 -46.79 -8.93 -14.25
N CYS A 40 -47.09 -7.65 -14.49
CA CYS A 40 -47.01 -6.57 -13.50
C CYS A 40 -48.30 -5.75 -13.54
N LEU A 41 -49.26 -6.09 -12.68
CA LEU A 41 -50.47 -5.29 -12.46
C LEU A 41 -50.12 -4.07 -11.60
N ASN A 42 -50.19 -2.88 -12.18
CA ASN A 42 -49.97 -1.64 -11.44
C ASN A 42 -51.28 -1.21 -10.76
N SER A 43 -51.29 -1.06 -9.44
CA SER A 43 -52.50 -0.74 -8.66
C SER A 43 -52.99 0.70 -8.80
N SER A 44 -52.51 1.42 -9.81
CA SER A 44 -52.92 2.77 -10.21
C SER A 44 -53.85 2.79 -11.43
N ASP A 45 -54.09 1.65 -12.10
CA ASP A 45 -55.06 1.57 -13.20
C ASP A 45 -56.50 1.45 -12.66
N GLU A 46 -57.36 2.42 -12.98
CA GLU A 46 -58.79 2.39 -12.61
C GLU A 46 -59.51 1.13 -13.15
N ALA A 47 -59.07 0.63 -14.32
CA ALA A 47 -59.57 -0.60 -14.91
C ALA A 47 -59.38 -1.83 -14.00
N PHE A 48 -58.34 -1.86 -13.16
CA PHE A 48 -58.10 -2.96 -12.22
C PHE A 48 -59.12 -2.95 -11.07
N ALA A 49 -59.50 -1.77 -10.56
CA ALA A 49 -60.49 -1.65 -9.49
C ALA A 49 -61.88 -2.11 -9.94
N VAL A 50 -62.25 -1.84 -11.20
CA VAL A 50 -63.51 -2.32 -11.80
C VAL A 50 -63.54 -3.84 -11.89
N VAL A 51 -62.47 -4.47 -12.42
CA VAL A 51 -62.38 -5.94 -12.54
C VAL A 51 -62.36 -6.61 -11.16
N LEU A 52 -61.71 -6.01 -10.16
CA LEU A 52 -61.67 -6.59 -8.80
C LEU A 52 -63.06 -6.56 -8.12
N ASN A 53 -63.83 -5.49 -8.30
CA ASN A 53 -65.19 -5.36 -7.77
C ASN A 53 -66.20 -6.31 -8.45
N ASP A 54 -65.99 -6.69 -9.71
CA ASP A 54 -66.89 -7.58 -10.46
C ASP A 54 -66.63 -9.08 -10.15
N ILE A 55 -65.44 -9.41 -9.60
CA ILE A 55 -65.02 -10.78 -9.24
C ILE A 55 -65.19 -11.07 -7.73
N LEU A 56 -64.95 -10.09 -6.85
CA LEU A 56 -64.98 -10.30 -5.39
C LEU A 56 -66.35 -9.99 -4.76
N PRO A 57 -66.73 -10.63 -3.64
CA PRO A 57 -67.89 -10.23 -2.85
C PRO A 57 -67.74 -8.80 -2.31
N ALA A 58 -68.84 -8.03 -2.32
CA ALA A 58 -68.87 -6.61 -1.94
C ALA A 58 -68.30 -6.33 -0.54
N ASP A 59 -68.40 -7.28 0.38
CA ASP A 59 -67.92 -7.15 1.77
C ASP A 59 -66.39 -7.26 1.91
N VAL A 60 -65.70 -7.81 0.89
CA VAL A 60 -64.26 -8.15 0.95
C VAL A 60 -63.39 -7.16 0.17
N ALA A 61 -63.87 -6.67 -0.97
CA ALA A 61 -63.15 -5.69 -1.80
C ALA A 61 -62.67 -4.43 -1.05
N PRO A 62 -63.51 -3.70 -0.26
CA PRO A 62 -63.07 -2.49 0.43
C PRO A 62 -62.06 -2.78 1.56
N VAL A 63 -62.10 -3.97 2.17
CA VAL A 63 -61.18 -4.36 3.25
C VAL A 63 -59.77 -4.64 2.71
N LEU A 64 -59.67 -5.32 1.56
CA LEU A 64 -58.39 -5.58 0.90
C LEU A 64 -57.73 -4.30 0.37
N LEU A 65 -58.49 -3.38 -0.21
CA LEU A 65 -57.97 -2.07 -0.64
C LEU A 65 -57.39 -1.30 0.56
N LYS A 66 -58.10 -1.26 1.70
CA LYS A 66 -57.62 -0.62 2.94
C LYS A 66 -56.35 -1.25 3.51
N GLN A 67 -56.19 -2.58 3.39
CA GLN A 67 -54.97 -3.28 3.81
C GLN A 67 -53.79 -3.08 2.85
N LEU A 68 -54.03 -2.88 1.56
CA LEU A 68 -53.00 -2.54 0.59
C LEU A 68 -52.52 -1.08 0.75
N GLU A 69 -53.43 -0.15 1.05
CA GLU A 69 -53.07 1.21 1.45
C GLU A 69 -52.31 1.25 2.77
N SER A 70 -52.71 0.48 3.79
CA SER A 70 -52.01 0.48 5.09
C SER A 70 -50.61 -0.14 5.05
N ARG A 71 -50.28 -0.93 4.01
CA ARG A 71 -48.90 -1.38 3.73
C ARG A 71 -48.04 -0.34 3.01
N ARG A 72 -48.61 0.75 2.50
CA ARG A 72 -47.84 1.92 2.02
C ARG A 72 -47.45 2.85 3.16
N GLN A 73 -46.62 2.38 4.09
CA GLN A 73 -45.73 3.32 4.78
C GLN A 73 -44.54 3.60 3.85
N PRO A 74 -44.39 4.83 3.32
CA PRO A 74 -43.15 5.16 2.62
C PRO A 74 -42.00 5.03 3.63
N THR A 75 -40.90 4.40 3.22
CA THR A 75 -39.65 4.48 3.97
C THR A 75 -39.30 5.95 4.13
N THR A 76 -39.52 6.49 5.33
CA THR A 76 -39.43 7.93 5.57
C THR A 76 -38.00 8.40 5.27
N ALA A 77 -37.83 9.64 4.83
CA ALA A 77 -36.51 10.18 4.51
C ALA A 77 -35.51 9.99 5.67
N LEU A 78 -36.01 9.98 6.92
CA LEU A 78 -35.28 9.68 8.14
C LEU A 78 -34.72 8.25 8.19
N SER A 79 -35.46 7.22 7.76
CA SER A 79 -34.92 5.83 7.72
C SER A 79 -33.80 5.70 6.67
N LEU A 80 -33.92 6.40 5.55
CA LEU A 80 -32.94 6.40 4.48
C LEU A 80 -31.67 7.17 4.90
N LEU A 81 -31.84 8.31 5.57
CA LEU A 81 -30.75 9.09 6.19
C LEU A 81 -30.03 8.30 7.29
N LEU A 82 -30.74 7.54 8.13
CA LEU A 82 -30.14 6.69 9.17
C LEU A 82 -29.29 5.56 8.55
N LEU A 83 -29.77 4.93 7.47
CA LEU A 83 -29.00 3.91 6.75
C LEU A 83 -27.72 4.51 6.12
N LEU A 84 -27.83 5.70 5.52
CA LEU A 84 -26.70 6.43 4.93
C LEU A 84 -25.68 6.84 6.00
N GLY A 85 -26.15 7.33 7.15
CA GLY A 85 -25.30 7.65 8.30
C GLY A 85 -24.60 6.42 8.87
N PHE A 86 -25.31 5.29 9.00
CA PHE A 86 -24.72 4.03 9.43
C PHE A 86 -23.64 3.54 8.47
N LEU A 87 -23.89 3.55 7.15
CA LEU A 87 -22.90 3.17 6.13
C LEU A 87 -21.68 4.10 6.14
N LEU A 88 -21.88 5.40 6.36
CA LEU A 88 -20.78 6.37 6.46
C LEU A 88 -19.92 6.13 7.72
N ILE A 89 -20.55 5.88 8.87
CA ILE A 89 -19.84 5.52 10.11
C ILE A 89 -19.12 4.18 9.97
N ALA A 90 -19.75 3.16 9.39
CA ALA A 90 -19.13 1.86 9.12
C ALA A 90 -17.94 1.99 8.15
N GLY A 91 -18.05 2.83 7.11
CA GLY A 91 -16.94 3.15 6.20
C GLY A 91 -15.78 3.87 6.88
N ILE A 92 -16.07 4.82 7.78
CA ILE A 92 -15.06 5.52 8.59
C ILE A 92 -14.38 4.55 9.57
N LEU A 93 -15.15 3.68 10.24
CA LEU A 93 -14.60 2.65 11.13
C LEU A 93 -13.72 1.66 10.35
N LEU A 94 -14.19 1.17 9.20
CA LEU A 94 -13.36 0.36 8.30
C LEU A 94 -12.09 1.09 7.89
N TYR A 95 -12.15 2.38 7.55
CA TYR A 95 -10.96 3.16 7.20
C TYR A 95 -9.99 3.39 8.38
N ILE A 96 -10.49 3.54 9.61
CA ILE A 96 -9.66 3.75 10.81
C ILE A 96 -9.02 2.45 11.32
N PHE A 97 -9.78 1.34 11.35
CA PHE A 97 -9.32 0.05 11.88
C PHE A 97 -8.66 -0.83 10.81
N PHE A 98 -9.09 -0.69 9.55
CA PHE A 98 -8.49 -1.32 8.37
C PHE A 98 -8.13 -0.25 7.33
N PRO A 99 -7.23 0.70 7.66
CA PRO A 99 -6.73 1.64 6.66
C PRO A 99 -6.20 0.80 5.51
N GLY A 100 -6.79 0.97 4.32
CA GLY A 100 -6.53 0.10 3.17
C GLY A 100 -5.03 0.01 2.95
N ARG A 101 -4.43 -1.11 3.38
CA ARG A 101 -2.98 -1.23 3.53
C ARG A 101 -2.41 -1.28 2.13
N LYS A 102 -2.05 -0.11 1.61
CA LYS A 102 -1.32 0.00 0.35
C LYS A 102 -0.05 -0.84 0.51
N PRO A 103 0.33 -1.66 -0.50
CA PRO A 103 1.61 -2.33 -0.46
C PRO A 103 2.73 -1.31 -0.22
N LEU A 104 3.79 -1.73 0.45
CA LEU A 104 4.90 -0.87 0.89
C LEU A 104 5.74 -0.42 -0.31
N SER A 105 5.20 0.54 -1.07
CA SER A 105 5.68 0.99 -2.38
C SER A 105 5.50 -0.07 -3.48
N GLU A 106 5.63 0.36 -4.73
CA GLU A 106 6.16 -0.54 -5.76
C GLU A 106 7.51 -1.07 -5.27
N VAL A 107 7.70 -2.39 -5.35
CA VAL A 107 8.97 -3.01 -4.95
C VAL A 107 10.07 -2.36 -5.79
N PRO A 108 11.13 -1.79 -5.19
CA PRO A 108 12.22 -1.24 -5.97
C PRO A 108 12.85 -2.39 -6.77
N GLU A 109 12.66 -2.34 -8.09
CA GLU A 109 12.91 -3.34 -9.16
C GLU A 109 14.39 -3.78 -9.30
N TYR A 110 15.20 -3.53 -8.28
CA TYR A 110 16.64 -3.37 -8.36
C TYR A 110 17.40 -4.36 -7.45
N LEU A 111 16.72 -4.97 -6.47
CA LEU A 111 17.24 -6.08 -5.66
C LEU A 111 16.88 -7.43 -6.31
N LEU A 112 17.35 -7.63 -7.54
CA LEU A 112 17.23 -8.90 -8.26
C LEU A 112 17.93 -10.01 -7.47
N ALA A 113 17.15 -11.02 -7.07
CA ALA A 113 17.66 -12.24 -6.48
C ALA A 113 18.66 -12.91 -7.45
N PRO A 114 19.73 -13.56 -6.95
CA PRO A 114 20.64 -14.29 -7.82
C PRO A 114 19.90 -15.46 -8.50
N ASP A 115 20.00 -15.54 -9.83
CA ASP A 115 19.28 -16.55 -10.64
C ASP A 115 19.64 -18.00 -10.30
N THR A 116 20.77 -18.21 -9.61
CA THR A 116 21.25 -19.51 -9.15
C THR A 116 20.16 -20.29 -8.39
N ALA A 117 19.73 -21.39 -8.99
CA ALA A 117 18.95 -22.42 -8.31
C ALA A 117 19.89 -23.28 -7.44
N LEU A 118 19.38 -23.79 -6.32
CA LEU A 118 20.09 -24.74 -5.49
C LEU A 118 20.31 -26.06 -6.25
N PRO A 119 21.34 -26.85 -5.89
CA PRO A 119 21.50 -28.20 -6.42
C PRO A 119 20.25 -29.05 -6.14
N ARG A 120 19.84 -29.89 -7.09
CA ARG A 120 18.67 -30.79 -6.91
C ARG A 120 18.79 -31.78 -5.75
N GLN A 121 20.01 -31.98 -5.24
CA GLN A 121 20.33 -32.83 -4.11
C GLN A 121 20.17 -32.11 -2.76
N ASP A 122 20.02 -30.78 -2.76
CA ASP A 122 19.86 -30.02 -1.54
C ASP A 122 18.44 -30.19 -0.95
N PRO A 123 18.29 -30.43 0.36
CA PRO A 123 16.97 -30.62 0.98
C PRO A 123 16.03 -29.42 0.81
N LEU A 124 16.56 -28.20 0.62
CA LEU A 124 15.75 -27.00 0.44
C LEU A 124 15.38 -26.71 -1.02
N TYR A 125 15.87 -27.49 -2.00
CA TYR A 125 15.58 -27.27 -3.43
C TYR A 125 14.07 -27.28 -3.74
N ALA A 126 13.32 -28.20 -3.13
CA ALA A 126 11.87 -28.27 -3.31
C ALA A 126 11.15 -27.04 -2.74
N ILE A 127 11.63 -26.52 -1.61
CA ILE A 127 11.11 -25.31 -0.96
C ILE A 127 11.44 -24.08 -1.80
N GLN A 128 12.69 -23.93 -2.29
CA GLN A 128 13.09 -22.86 -3.20
C GLN A 128 12.16 -22.76 -4.40
N ARG A 129 11.88 -23.91 -5.06
CA ARG A 129 11.01 -23.94 -6.23
C ARG A 129 9.58 -23.51 -5.92
N GLN A 130 9.06 -23.82 -4.73
CA GLN A 130 7.73 -23.38 -4.29
C GLN A 130 7.73 -21.89 -3.92
N ALA A 131 8.74 -21.40 -3.21
CA ALA A 131 8.91 -20.00 -2.83
C ALA A 131 9.05 -19.09 -4.05
N ARG A 132 9.94 -19.42 -5.00
CA ARG A 132 10.06 -18.70 -6.28
C ARG A 132 8.77 -18.71 -7.09
N LYS A 133 8.05 -19.84 -7.12
CA LYS A 133 6.72 -19.89 -7.76
C LYS A 133 5.73 -18.94 -7.08
N ALA A 134 5.71 -18.88 -5.74
CA ALA A 134 4.86 -17.96 -5.00
C ALA A 134 5.22 -16.49 -5.30
N LEU A 135 6.51 -16.13 -5.34
CA LEU A 135 6.99 -14.80 -5.76
C LEU A 135 6.54 -14.42 -7.17
N HIS A 136 6.71 -15.31 -8.15
CA HIS A 136 6.23 -15.08 -9.52
C HIS A 136 4.69 -14.95 -9.61
N GLN A 137 3.96 -15.52 -8.66
CA GLN A 137 2.51 -15.41 -8.53
C GLN A 137 2.08 -14.22 -7.64
N GLN A 138 3.02 -13.39 -7.16
CA GLN A 138 2.81 -12.29 -6.20
C GLN A 138 2.18 -12.74 -4.86
N ASP A 139 2.27 -14.03 -4.55
CA ASP A 139 1.80 -14.64 -3.30
C ASP A 139 2.91 -14.51 -2.23
N PHE A 140 3.17 -13.27 -1.81
CA PHE A 140 4.27 -12.94 -0.91
C PHE A 140 4.12 -13.59 0.47
N GLN A 141 2.89 -13.66 0.99
CA GLN A 141 2.59 -14.30 2.28
C GLN A 141 2.91 -15.80 2.25
N ARG A 142 2.65 -16.49 1.14
CA ARG A 142 3.04 -17.90 0.99
C ARG A 142 4.56 -18.07 0.87
N CYS A 143 5.26 -17.15 0.20
CA CYS A 143 6.73 -17.18 0.16
C CYS A 143 7.32 -17.04 1.57
N GLU A 144 6.83 -16.08 2.37
CA GLU A 144 7.15 -15.93 3.79
C GLU A 144 6.92 -17.25 4.55
N GLN A 145 5.71 -17.81 4.50
CA GLN A 145 5.34 -19.03 5.22
C GLN A 145 6.19 -20.27 4.84
N LEU A 146 6.65 -20.36 3.59
CA LEU A 146 7.52 -21.46 3.13
C LEU A 146 8.96 -21.34 3.64
N LEU A 147 9.46 -20.12 3.85
CA LEU A 147 10.86 -19.86 4.18
C LEU A 147 11.08 -19.58 5.67
N GLN A 148 10.11 -19.00 6.37
CA GLN A 148 10.16 -18.69 7.81
C GLN A 148 10.69 -19.84 8.68
N PRO A 149 10.20 -21.10 8.53
CA PRO A 149 10.59 -22.19 9.43
C PRO A 149 12.05 -22.62 9.30
N TYR A 150 12.70 -22.23 8.20
CA TYR A 150 14.08 -22.61 7.87
C TYR A 150 15.06 -21.44 8.03
N LEU A 151 14.59 -20.24 8.38
CA LEU A 151 15.35 -19.00 8.31
C LEU A 151 16.67 -19.03 9.09
N ASP A 152 16.67 -19.44 10.36
CA ASP A 152 17.91 -19.49 11.16
C ASP A 152 18.93 -20.49 10.58
N GLY A 153 18.50 -21.70 10.22
CA GLY A 153 19.37 -22.70 9.59
C GLY A 153 19.86 -22.29 8.18
N ILE A 154 19.06 -21.48 7.46
CA ILE A 154 19.49 -20.86 6.21
C ILE A 154 20.60 -19.84 6.48
N ILE A 155 20.41 -18.93 7.45
CA ILE A 155 21.39 -17.89 7.83
C ILE A 155 22.71 -18.52 8.30
N GLU A 156 22.65 -19.55 9.14
CA GLU A 156 23.85 -20.26 9.63
C GLU A 156 24.64 -20.94 8.50
N ALA A 157 23.96 -21.48 7.49
CA ALA A 157 24.59 -22.25 6.41
C ALA A 157 24.86 -21.47 5.11
N HIS A 158 24.38 -20.23 4.96
CA HIS A 158 24.30 -19.58 3.65
C HIS A 158 25.65 -19.42 2.94
N GLN A 159 26.71 -19.07 3.67
CA GLN A 159 28.05 -18.90 3.11
C GLN A 159 28.68 -20.19 2.58
N HIS A 160 28.32 -21.34 3.16
CA HIS A 160 28.87 -22.64 2.79
C HIS A 160 28.01 -23.41 1.78
N ARG A 161 26.73 -23.05 1.65
CA ARG A 161 25.75 -23.73 0.79
C ARG A 161 25.13 -22.85 -0.30
N HIS A 162 25.56 -21.59 -0.40
CA HIS A 162 25.06 -20.59 -1.35
C HIS A 162 23.54 -20.37 -1.25
N TYR A 163 22.98 -20.42 -0.04
CA TYR A 163 21.56 -20.18 0.22
C TYR A 163 21.14 -18.71 0.12
N GLU A 164 22.02 -17.82 -0.35
CA GLU A 164 21.72 -16.40 -0.60
C GLU A 164 20.43 -16.22 -1.40
N CYS A 165 20.22 -17.04 -2.43
CA CYS A 165 19.00 -17.06 -3.24
C CYS A 165 17.71 -17.16 -2.39
N LEU A 166 17.68 -18.03 -1.36
CA LEU A 166 16.54 -18.16 -0.44
C LEU A 166 16.37 -16.93 0.44
N LEU A 167 17.46 -16.33 0.91
CA LEU A 167 17.44 -15.10 1.71
C LEU A 167 16.91 -13.91 0.90
N PHE A 168 17.35 -13.77 -0.36
CA PHE A 168 16.78 -12.78 -1.29
C PHE A 168 15.29 -13.03 -1.54
N ASP A 169 14.90 -14.26 -1.86
CA ASP A 169 13.50 -14.63 -2.10
C ASP A 169 12.62 -14.29 -0.87
N TYR A 170 13.13 -14.54 0.35
CA TYR A 170 12.48 -14.20 1.62
C TYR A 170 12.38 -12.69 1.89
N PHE A 171 13.50 -11.95 1.87
CA PHE A 171 13.47 -10.52 2.17
C PHE A 171 12.70 -9.73 1.10
N HIS A 172 12.72 -10.17 -0.15
CA HIS A 172 11.89 -9.59 -1.22
C HIS A 172 10.39 -9.84 -0.96
N ALA A 173 9.99 -11.04 -0.51
CA ALA A 173 8.61 -11.32 -0.14
C ALA A 173 8.13 -10.40 0.99
N LEU A 174 8.93 -10.25 2.05
CA LEU A 174 8.62 -9.37 3.17
C LEU A 174 8.57 -7.88 2.77
N GLN A 175 9.46 -7.46 1.87
CA GLN A 175 9.50 -6.08 1.35
C GLN A 175 8.27 -5.74 0.50
N ALA A 176 7.81 -6.69 -0.32
CA ALA A 176 6.65 -6.52 -1.20
C ALA A 176 5.31 -6.72 -0.48
N GLY A 177 5.31 -7.58 0.54
CA GLY A 177 4.15 -7.94 1.32
C GLY A 177 3.79 -6.92 2.41
N LEU A 178 2.93 -7.38 3.31
CA LEU A 178 2.53 -6.66 4.52
C LEU A 178 2.70 -7.60 5.74
N PRO A 179 3.94 -8.03 6.03
CA PRO A 179 4.23 -9.03 7.06
C PRO A 179 3.85 -8.55 8.46
N GLU A 180 3.68 -9.50 9.38
CA GLU A 180 3.36 -9.19 10.77
C GLU A 180 4.53 -8.48 11.49
N PRO A 181 4.27 -7.64 12.51
CA PRO A 181 5.32 -6.97 13.27
C PRO A 181 6.36 -7.93 13.89
N ALA A 182 5.93 -9.14 14.25
CA ALA A 182 6.81 -10.19 14.75
C ALA A 182 7.79 -10.68 13.67
N THR A 183 7.30 -11.00 12.47
CA THR A 183 8.15 -11.36 11.32
C THR A 183 9.12 -10.23 10.98
N MET A 184 8.65 -8.97 10.95
CA MET A 184 9.51 -7.81 10.72
C MET A 184 10.62 -7.66 11.77
N GLY A 185 10.32 -7.95 13.04
CA GLY A 185 11.32 -7.99 14.10
C GLY A 185 12.39 -9.06 13.87
N GLN A 186 11.96 -10.27 13.51
CA GLN A 186 12.86 -11.38 13.18
C GLN A 186 13.72 -11.08 11.94
N ALA A 187 13.14 -10.52 10.88
CA ALA A 187 13.85 -10.12 9.67
C ALA A 187 14.92 -9.04 9.94
N LYS A 188 14.61 -8.04 10.78
CA LYS A 188 15.59 -7.04 11.24
C LYS A 188 16.75 -7.68 12.02
N GLY A 189 16.47 -8.68 12.86
CA GLY A 189 17.50 -9.45 13.58
C GLY A 189 18.37 -10.30 12.65
N ALA A 190 17.75 -10.98 11.69
CA ALA A 190 18.44 -11.74 10.64
C ALA A 190 19.39 -10.85 9.82
N LEU A 191 18.95 -9.66 9.40
CA LEU A 191 19.77 -8.73 8.64
C LEU A 191 20.98 -8.17 9.42
N VAL A 192 20.88 -8.06 10.76
CA VAL A 192 22.06 -7.77 11.60
C VAL A 192 23.09 -8.91 11.48
N LYS A 193 22.67 -10.16 11.74
CA LYS A 193 23.56 -11.34 11.62
C LYS A 193 24.23 -11.40 10.24
N LEU A 194 23.45 -11.22 9.16
CA LEU A 194 23.97 -11.28 7.78
C LEU A 194 24.97 -10.16 7.46
N CYS A 195 24.75 -8.94 7.96
CA CYS A 195 25.71 -7.83 7.80
C CYS A 195 27.00 -7.99 8.63
N GLU A 196 26.98 -8.83 9.66
CA GLU A 196 28.16 -9.19 10.48
C GLU A 196 28.92 -10.38 9.87
N GLN A 197 28.21 -11.38 9.35
CA GLN A 197 28.78 -12.54 8.66
C GLN A 197 29.41 -12.17 7.31
N ASP A 198 28.76 -11.30 6.53
CA ASP A 198 29.21 -10.88 5.19
C ASP A 198 29.21 -9.33 5.09
N PRO A 199 30.25 -8.67 5.65
CA PRO A 199 30.28 -7.22 5.84
C PRO A 199 30.54 -6.41 4.55
N GLU A 200 30.98 -7.05 3.47
CA GLU A 200 31.22 -6.41 2.16
C GLU A 200 30.04 -6.60 1.18
N ASN A 201 28.98 -7.31 1.57
CA ASN A 201 27.79 -7.50 0.74
C ASN A 201 26.82 -6.33 0.85
N ILE A 202 26.80 -5.51 -0.20
CA ILE A 202 25.96 -4.31 -0.28
C ILE A 202 24.45 -4.63 -0.17
N ASN A 203 24.00 -5.80 -0.61
CA ASN A 203 22.57 -6.12 -0.66
C ASN A 203 22.00 -6.34 0.74
N TRP A 204 22.74 -7.00 1.64
CA TRP A 204 22.35 -7.12 3.05
C TRP A 204 22.26 -5.74 3.72
N LYS A 205 23.17 -4.81 3.39
CA LYS A 205 23.12 -3.43 3.90
C LYS A 205 21.94 -2.63 3.33
N LEU A 206 21.60 -2.82 2.05
CA LEU A 206 20.44 -2.19 1.42
C LEU A 206 19.12 -2.73 2.00
N PHE A 207 19.00 -4.05 2.19
CA PHE A 207 17.86 -4.62 2.92
C PHE A 207 17.81 -4.09 4.35
N TYR A 208 18.90 -4.13 5.12
CA TYR A 208 18.94 -3.60 6.49
C TYR A 208 18.43 -2.16 6.59
N LEU A 209 18.83 -1.29 5.65
CA LEU A 209 18.33 0.09 5.56
C LEU A 209 16.84 0.11 5.19
N PHE A 210 16.41 -0.64 4.16
CA PHE A 210 15.00 -0.68 3.74
C PHE A 210 14.06 -1.14 4.86
N PHE A 211 14.40 -2.22 5.58
CA PHE A 211 13.60 -2.72 6.71
C PHE A 211 13.53 -1.73 7.89
N ARG A 212 14.38 -0.70 7.91
CA ARG A 212 14.35 0.41 8.87
C ARG A 212 13.82 1.71 8.27
N ARG A 213 13.17 1.68 7.09
CA ARG A 213 12.60 2.87 6.44
C ARG A 213 11.67 3.68 7.35
N GLU A 214 10.83 3.02 8.14
CA GLU A 214 9.98 3.65 9.17
C GLU A 214 10.75 4.48 10.21
N GLU A 215 12.06 4.26 10.39
CA GLU A 215 12.90 5.07 11.27
C GLU A 215 13.33 6.41 10.66
N TYR A 216 13.31 6.56 9.33
CA TYR A 216 13.88 7.70 8.60
C TYR A 216 13.05 8.23 7.41
N ASP A 217 11.88 7.66 7.11
CA ASP A 217 11.00 8.17 6.05
C ASP A 217 10.42 9.52 6.45
N TYR A 218 10.82 10.57 5.74
CA TYR A 218 10.46 11.95 6.07
C TYR A 218 8.96 12.26 5.93
N GLN A 219 8.18 11.41 5.27
CA GLN A 219 6.72 11.55 5.15
C GLN A 219 5.99 10.93 6.34
N LEU A 220 6.58 9.91 6.97
CA LEU A 220 6.06 9.24 8.17
C LEU A 220 6.58 9.90 9.47
N PHE A 221 7.72 10.60 9.39
CA PHE A 221 8.39 11.18 10.54
C PHE A 221 7.72 12.47 11.03
N ASP A 222 6.92 12.34 12.08
CA ASP A 222 6.40 13.46 12.85
C ASP A 222 7.38 13.85 13.96
N CYS A 223 8.04 15.00 13.80
CA CYS A 223 9.04 15.46 14.76
C CYS A 223 8.46 15.81 16.14
N SER A 224 7.17 16.14 16.24
CA SER A 224 6.53 16.51 17.51
C SER A 224 6.46 15.34 18.49
N LYS A 225 6.28 14.11 17.99
CA LYS A 225 6.28 12.87 18.78
C LYS A 225 7.60 12.56 19.46
N TYR A 226 8.69 13.18 19.00
CA TYR A 226 10.04 12.97 19.50
C TYR A 226 10.57 14.17 20.29
N ALA A 227 9.73 15.17 20.63
CA ALA A 227 10.16 16.38 21.34
C ALA A 227 10.93 16.09 22.65
N ASP A 228 10.54 15.06 23.40
CA ASP A 228 11.20 14.65 24.66
C ASP A 228 12.31 13.59 24.47
N THR A 229 12.44 13.01 23.27
CA THR A 229 13.35 11.89 22.97
C THR A 229 14.28 12.15 21.80
N TRP A 230 14.38 13.41 21.36
CA TRP A 230 15.04 13.81 20.12
C TRP A 230 16.52 13.45 20.08
N GLN A 231 17.24 13.49 21.21
CA GLN A 231 18.64 13.09 21.28
C GLN A 231 18.81 11.60 20.97
N SER A 232 17.98 10.75 21.58
CA SER A 232 17.96 9.30 21.32
C SER A 232 17.65 9.02 19.85
N LYS A 233 16.66 9.73 19.28
CA LYS A 233 16.31 9.55 17.88
C LYS A 233 17.38 10.08 16.92
N SER A 234 18.07 11.16 17.27
CA SER A 234 19.23 11.69 16.54
C SER A 234 20.40 10.69 16.54
N ILE A 235 20.68 10.02 17.67
CA ILE A 235 21.68 8.95 17.75
C ILE A 235 21.30 7.74 16.87
N SER A 236 20.03 7.32 16.88
CA SER A 236 19.51 6.27 15.97
C SER A 236 19.72 6.64 14.49
N LEU A 237 19.35 7.86 14.09
CA LEU A 237 19.54 8.35 12.72
C LEU A 237 21.02 8.50 12.33
N GLN A 238 21.90 8.94 13.25
CA GLN A 238 23.33 9.04 13.01
C GLN A 238 23.98 7.65 12.83
N SER A 239 23.50 6.64 13.57
CA SER A 239 23.91 5.24 13.37
C SER A 239 23.50 4.72 11.97
N LEU A 240 22.27 5.00 11.54
CA LEU A 240 21.81 4.69 10.18
C LEU A 240 22.62 5.42 9.10
N LEU A 241 22.94 6.71 9.31
CA LEU A 241 23.79 7.49 8.40
C LEU A 241 25.18 6.84 8.23
N ASN A 242 25.77 6.36 9.33
CA ASN A 242 27.05 5.64 9.29
C ASN A 242 26.94 4.34 8.46
N ARG A 243 25.85 3.57 8.60
CA ARG A 243 25.58 2.38 7.77
C ARG A 243 25.42 2.70 6.28
N VAL A 244 24.78 3.82 5.93
CA VAL A 244 24.73 4.32 4.54
C VAL A 244 26.14 4.64 4.02
N HIS A 245 26.99 5.26 4.85
CA HIS A 245 28.37 5.56 4.46
C HIS A 245 29.23 4.30 4.30
N GLU A 246 29.05 3.26 5.12
CA GLU A 246 29.65 1.94 4.90
C GLU A 246 29.21 1.33 3.57
N ALA A 247 27.90 1.26 3.30
CA ALA A 247 27.36 0.72 2.07
C ALA A 247 27.87 1.49 0.83
N ARG A 248 28.01 2.82 0.92
CA ARG A 248 28.61 3.63 -0.16
C ARG A 248 30.10 3.36 -0.37
N LYS A 249 30.88 3.10 0.68
CA LYS A 249 32.29 2.71 0.55
C LYS A 249 32.41 1.40 -0.23
N ILE A 250 31.54 0.43 0.05
CA ILE A 250 31.46 -0.85 -0.66
C ILE A 250 31.07 -0.63 -2.12
N ASN A 251 29.97 0.12 -2.38
CA ASN A 251 29.51 0.43 -3.75
C ASN A 251 30.65 1.00 -4.62
N ARG A 252 31.40 1.97 -4.08
CA ARG A 252 32.52 2.62 -4.78
C ARG A 252 33.72 1.71 -5.06
N ARG A 253 33.91 0.62 -4.31
CA ARG A 253 34.98 -0.38 -4.56
C ARG A 253 34.62 -1.30 -5.72
N TRP A 254 33.32 -1.52 -5.96
CA TRP A 254 32.82 -2.41 -7.00
C TRP A 254 32.85 -1.74 -8.38
N LEU A 255 34.01 -1.82 -9.03
CA LEU A 255 34.16 -1.62 -10.48
C LEU A 255 33.61 -2.85 -11.21
N SER A 256 32.28 -2.99 -11.25
CA SER A 256 31.61 -4.12 -11.92
C SER A 256 31.25 -3.82 -13.37
N ASP A 257 31.18 -4.86 -14.20
CA ASP A 257 30.68 -4.79 -15.59
C ASP A 257 29.21 -4.30 -15.69
N ASP A 258 28.43 -4.40 -14.60
CA ASP A 258 27.05 -3.91 -14.49
C ASP A 258 26.99 -2.49 -13.90
N GLN A 259 27.38 -1.51 -14.73
CA GLN A 259 27.29 -0.08 -14.40
C GLN A 259 25.86 0.35 -14.03
N ALA A 260 24.84 -0.31 -14.60
CA ALA A 260 23.43 0.01 -14.36
C ALA A 260 22.97 -0.41 -12.95
N ARG A 261 23.39 -1.57 -12.43
CA ARG A 261 23.18 -1.96 -11.02
C ARG A 261 23.91 -1.02 -10.07
N HIS A 262 25.18 -0.71 -10.32
CA HIS A 262 25.94 0.21 -9.46
C HIS A 262 25.30 1.61 -9.41
N ALA A 263 24.81 2.14 -10.54
CA ALA A 263 24.11 3.42 -10.61
C ALA A 263 22.77 3.41 -9.82
N ARG A 264 22.00 2.32 -9.92
CA ARG A 264 20.76 2.11 -9.14
C ARG A 264 21.04 2.06 -7.63
N GLN A 265 22.08 1.31 -7.21
CA GLN A 265 22.49 1.22 -5.81
C GLN A 265 23.02 2.58 -5.29
N LYS A 266 23.76 3.35 -6.09
CA LYS A 266 24.13 4.75 -5.77
C LYS A 266 22.87 5.59 -5.53
N ARG A 267 21.92 5.62 -6.47
CA ARG A 267 20.67 6.38 -6.37
C ARG A 267 19.90 6.04 -5.09
N GLN A 268 19.81 4.76 -4.73
CA GLN A 268 19.16 4.34 -3.48
C GLN A 268 19.89 4.87 -2.23
N LEU A 269 21.22 4.72 -2.14
CA LEU A 269 22.00 5.20 -1.00
C LEU A 269 21.94 6.73 -0.86
N ASP A 270 21.96 7.45 -1.98
CA ASP A 270 21.83 8.90 -2.02
C ASP A 270 20.43 9.36 -1.57
N TRP A 271 19.37 8.65 -1.98
CA TRP A 271 18.00 8.91 -1.54
C TRP A 271 17.79 8.65 -0.04
N ILE A 272 18.37 7.58 0.49
CA ILE A 272 18.33 7.25 1.93
C ILE A 272 19.12 8.28 2.73
N GLU A 273 20.32 8.65 2.27
CA GLU A 273 21.15 9.66 2.95
C GLU A 273 20.44 11.01 3.05
N ALA A 274 19.87 11.51 1.94
CA ALA A 274 19.24 12.82 1.91
C ALA A 274 18.02 12.91 2.86
N GLN A 275 17.28 11.81 3.04
CA GLN A 275 16.20 11.73 4.04
C GLN A 275 16.73 11.77 5.47
N ILE A 276 17.73 10.94 5.79
CA ILE A 276 18.33 10.90 7.13
C ILE A 276 18.93 12.28 7.48
N LEU A 277 19.60 12.95 6.54
CA LEU A 277 20.15 14.30 6.71
C LEU A 277 19.06 15.36 6.96
N LEU A 278 17.94 15.31 6.23
CA LEU A 278 16.77 16.18 6.45
C LEU A 278 16.22 16.01 7.87
N LEU A 279 16.05 14.76 8.33
CA LEU A 279 15.52 14.49 9.66
C LEU A 279 16.49 14.86 10.78
N LEU A 280 17.78 14.60 10.59
CA LEU A 280 18.82 15.04 11.51
C LEU A 280 18.82 16.57 11.66
N TRP A 281 18.69 17.34 10.56
CA TRP A 281 18.56 18.80 10.62
C TRP A 281 17.28 19.25 11.36
N LYS A 282 16.13 18.60 11.10
CA LYS A 282 14.87 18.88 11.82
C LYS A 282 14.93 18.59 13.33
N LEU A 283 15.72 17.59 13.75
CA LEU A 283 15.92 17.26 15.16
C LEU A 283 16.96 18.18 15.83
N GLU A 284 18.04 18.55 15.14
CA GLU A 284 19.13 19.36 15.72
C GLU A 284 18.73 20.81 16.08
N GLY A 285 17.65 21.33 15.51
CA GLY A 285 17.03 22.57 16.00
C GLY A 285 16.42 22.45 17.41
N GLY A 286 16.34 21.23 17.97
CA GLY A 286 16.34 21.00 19.41
C GLY A 286 14.99 20.64 20.04
N GLN A 287 13.94 20.48 19.24
CA GLN A 287 12.61 19.98 19.69
C GLN A 287 11.72 19.49 18.53
N GLY A 288 12.32 19.18 17.37
CA GLY A 288 11.58 18.86 16.14
C GLY A 288 11.21 20.06 15.28
N THR A 289 11.67 21.25 15.65
CA THR A 289 11.65 22.48 14.86
C THR A 289 13.06 22.83 14.41
N CYS A 290 13.21 23.39 13.21
CA CYS A 290 14.47 23.97 12.75
C CYS A 290 14.69 25.34 13.40
N ARG A 291 15.92 25.67 13.81
CA ARG A 291 16.25 27.00 14.36
C ARG A 291 16.43 28.01 13.23
N PHE A 292 15.84 29.20 13.40
CA PHE A 292 15.98 30.34 12.51
C PHE A 292 16.05 31.64 13.35
N PRO A 293 16.81 32.67 12.93
CA PRO A 293 17.60 32.75 11.71
C PRO A 293 18.76 31.74 11.70
N ASP A 294 19.27 31.39 10.53
CA ASP A 294 20.43 30.50 10.41
C ASP A 294 21.51 31.02 9.44
N ASP A 295 22.75 30.63 9.71
CA ASP A 295 23.96 30.87 8.92
C ASP A 295 24.75 29.57 8.71
N PHE A 296 25.78 29.59 7.85
CA PHE A 296 26.59 28.41 7.49
C PHE A 296 27.16 27.65 8.70
N ALA A 297 27.53 28.36 9.76
CA ALA A 297 28.14 27.79 10.95
C ALA A 297 27.14 27.10 11.89
N ASP A 298 25.84 27.25 11.69
CA ASP A 298 24.84 26.74 12.63
C ASP A 298 24.66 25.21 12.58
N PRO A 299 24.36 24.57 13.74
CA PRO A 299 24.10 23.14 13.81
C PRO A 299 23.03 22.68 12.81
N GLY A 300 23.32 21.61 12.09
CA GLY A 300 22.42 21.01 11.09
C GLY A 300 22.38 21.72 9.73
N VAL A 301 22.84 22.97 9.59
CA VAL A 301 22.88 23.68 8.28
C VAL A 301 23.72 22.92 7.26
N ALA A 302 24.90 22.44 7.66
CA ALA A 302 25.73 21.60 6.80
C ALA A 302 25.04 20.29 6.35
N ARG A 303 24.13 19.73 7.16
CA ARG A 303 23.35 18.52 6.80
C ARG A 303 22.24 18.85 5.81
N ARG A 304 21.53 19.96 6.01
CA ARG A 304 20.55 20.53 5.04
C ARG A 304 21.20 20.78 3.69
N GLU A 305 22.33 21.50 3.67
CA GLU A 305 23.05 21.83 2.42
C GLU A 305 23.56 20.58 1.71
N LYS A 306 24.05 19.57 2.45
CA LYS A 306 24.43 18.28 1.89
C LYS A 306 23.23 17.53 1.28
N ALA A 307 22.06 17.54 1.93
CA ALA A 307 20.84 16.96 1.37
C ALA A 307 20.33 17.72 0.13
N LEU A 308 20.49 19.06 0.11
CA LEU A 308 20.22 19.89 -1.08
C LEU A 308 21.20 19.61 -2.23
N ALA A 309 22.48 19.37 -1.94
CA ALA A 309 23.45 18.97 -2.96
C ALA A 309 23.08 17.60 -3.56
N ILE A 310 22.80 16.60 -2.72
CA ILE A 310 22.42 15.25 -3.15
C ILE A 310 21.13 15.27 -3.99
N THR A 311 20.08 15.99 -3.56
CA THR A 311 18.85 16.14 -4.37
C THR A 311 19.09 16.91 -5.67
N GLY A 312 20.13 17.73 -5.75
CA GLY A 312 20.55 18.43 -6.97
C GLY A 312 21.17 17.52 -8.03
N GLU A 313 21.73 16.37 -7.66
CA GLU A 313 22.26 15.38 -8.62
C GLU A 313 21.14 14.67 -9.42
N TYR A 314 19.89 14.70 -8.92
CA TYR A 314 18.76 13.98 -9.49
C TYR A 314 17.59 14.92 -9.89
N PRO A 315 17.82 15.94 -10.76
CA PRO A 315 16.90 17.07 -10.96
C PRO A 315 15.59 16.73 -11.68
N ARG A 316 15.42 15.50 -12.17
CA ARG A 316 14.18 15.01 -12.82
C ARG A 316 13.57 13.80 -12.09
N ASP A 317 14.21 13.30 -11.05
CA ASP A 317 13.72 12.15 -10.30
C ASP A 317 12.63 12.62 -9.31
N ARG A 318 11.43 12.03 -9.43
CA ARG A 318 10.25 12.42 -8.65
C ARG A 318 10.49 12.34 -7.14
N ASP A 319 11.20 11.33 -6.65
CA ASP A 319 11.39 11.14 -5.21
C ASP A 319 12.33 12.20 -4.63
N PHE A 320 13.40 12.53 -5.37
CA PHE A 320 14.33 13.61 -4.99
C PHE A 320 13.69 14.99 -5.14
N LEU A 321 12.84 15.21 -6.15
CA LEU A 321 12.06 16.45 -6.28
C LEU A 321 11.10 16.65 -5.10
N LEU A 322 10.40 15.60 -4.66
CA LEU A 322 9.51 15.66 -3.48
C LEU A 322 10.30 15.92 -2.18
N LEU A 323 11.45 15.25 -2.00
CA LEU A 323 12.33 15.46 -0.86
C LEU A 323 12.92 16.89 -0.84
N ARG A 324 13.38 17.38 -1.99
CA ARG A 324 13.89 18.75 -2.18
C ARG A 324 12.81 19.78 -1.91
N ARG A 325 11.58 19.53 -2.35
CA ARG A 325 10.43 20.36 -2.05
C ARG A 325 10.18 20.43 -0.54
N SER A 326 10.22 19.29 0.17
CA SER A 326 10.07 19.26 1.63
C SER A 326 11.16 20.06 2.36
N LEU A 327 12.42 19.97 1.91
CA LEU A 327 13.52 20.82 2.41
C LEU A 327 13.20 22.30 2.24
N VAL A 328 12.91 22.75 1.01
CA VAL A 328 12.66 24.17 0.69
C VAL A 328 11.39 24.71 1.36
N GLU A 329 10.33 23.91 1.44
CA GLU A 329 9.10 24.26 2.18
C GLU A 329 9.36 24.39 3.69
N THR A 330 10.20 23.54 4.28
CA THR A 330 10.60 23.63 5.70
C THR A 330 11.40 24.90 5.99
N ILE A 331 12.31 25.33 5.11
CA ILE A 331 13.01 26.62 5.26
C ILE A 331 11.98 27.77 5.16
N ARG A 332 11.13 27.74 4.12
CA ARG A 332 10.18 28.81 3.83
C ARG A 332 9.14 28.99 4.94
N SER A 333 8.65 27.91 5.56
CA SER A 333 7.66 28.00 6.64
C SER A 333 8.21 28.64 7.92
N ASN A 334 9.52 28.61 8.12
CA ASN A 334 10.20 29.20 9.28
C ASN A 334 10.89 30.53 8.97
N THR A 335 10.90 30.97 7.70
CA THR A 335 11.44 32.27 7.29
C THR A 335 10.39 33.36 7.52
N PHE A 336 10.67 34.29 8.44
CA PHE A 336 9.83 35.46 8.70
C PHE A 336 10.56 36.78 8.45
N ILE A 337 9.80 37.88 8.40
CA ILE A 337 10.33 39.23 8.14
C ILE A 337 11.34 39.59 9.25
N GLY A 338 12.58 39.85 8.86
CA GLY A 338 13.69 40.18 9.77
C GLY A 338 14.73 39.09 9.97
N ASN A 339 14.45 37.84 9.56
CA ASN A 339 15.40 36.72 9.69
C ASN A 339 16.16 36.43 8.41
N SER A 340 17.46 36.14 8.55
CA SER A 340 18.26 35.50 7.50
C SER A 340 18.10 33.97 7.50
N TYR A 341 18.39 33.36 6.35
CA TYR A 341 18.61 31.93 6.24
C TYR A 341 19.73 31.64 5.25
N TYR A 342 20.55 30.64 5.53
CA TYR A 342 21.48 30.07 4.56
C TYR A 342 20.73 29.09 3.64
N PHE A 343 21.07 29.08 2.36
CA PHE A 343 20.49 28.16 1.36
C PHE A 343 21.37 28.09 0.11
N ASN A 344 21.69 26.87 -0.33
CA ASN A 344 22.41 26.63 -1.60
C ASN A 344 23.69 27.48 -1.72
N GLY A 345 24.50 27.50 -0.64
CA GLY A 345 25.77 28.22 -0.58
C GLY A 345 25.72 29.72 -0.23
N GLN A 346 24.54 30.32 -0.02
CA GLN A 346 24.38 31.77 0.16
C GLN A 346 23.41 32.13 1.29
N VAL A 347 23.60 33.30 1.92
CA VAL A 347 22.68 33.87 2.92
C VAL A 347 21.64 34.75 2.23
N PHE A 348 20.37 34.56 2.57
CA PHE A 348 19.24 35.33 2.04
C PHE A 348 18.39 35.93 3.16
N TRP A 349 17.74 37.05 2.86
CA TRP A 349 16.91 37.83 3.80
C TRP A 349 15.44 37.95 3.34
N HIS A 350 15.06 37.20 2.30
CA HIS A 350 13.73 37.26 1.68
C HIS A 350 13.35 35.92 1.05
N THR A 351 12.07 35.56 1.03
CA THR A 351 11.57 34.24 0.57
C THR A 351 11.54 34.05 -0.95
N GLY A 352 12.11 34.99 -1.72
CA GLY A 352 12.11 34.99 -3.18
C GLY A 352 12.77 33.74 -3.81
N PRO A 353 14.01 33.37 -3.43
CA PRO A 353 14.71 32.19 -3.94
C PRO A 353 13.97 30.89 -3.63
N LEU A 354 13.49 30.72 -2.38
CA LEU A 354 12.71 29.54 -1.97
C LEU A 354 11.41 29.42 -2.78
N SER A 355 10.74 30.54 -3.05
CA SER A 355 9.52 30.58 -3.84
C SER A 355 9.77 30.30 -5.33
N ALA A 356 10.90 30.74 -5.88
CA ALA A 356 11.32 30.40 -7.23
C ALA A 356 11.66 28.90 -7.36
N GLU A 357 12.36 28.33 -6.39
CA GLU A 357 12.71 26.91 -6.39
C GLU A 357 11.47 26.00 -6.23
N ILE A 358 10.51 26.35 -5.35
CA ILE A 358 9.23 25.61 -5.26
C ILE A 358 8.45 25.66 -6.59
N ARG A 359 8.41 26.82 -7.28
CA ARG A 359 7.80 26.92 -8.62
C ARG A 359 8.50 26.02 -9.63
N ARG A 360 9.84 26.01 -9.64
CA ARG A 360 10.66 25.13 -10.50
C ARG A 360 10.39 23.65 -10.23
N ILE A 361 10.37 23.23 -8.97
CA ILE A 361 10.11 21.84 -8.59
C ILE A 361 8.68 21.43 -9.00
N ASN A 362 7.68 22.27 -8.73
CA ASN A 362 6.30 21.98 -9.13
C ASN A 362 6.14 21.89 -10.66
N TYR A 363 6.84 22.73 -11.43
CA TYR A 363 6.87 22.62 -12.89
C TYR A 363 7.45 21.26 -13.35
N LEU A 364 8.56 20.82 -12.75
CA LEU A 364 9.19 19.54 -13.08
C LEU A 364 8.35 18.32 -12.64
N LEU A 365 7.62 18.41 -11.53
CA LEU A 365 6.70 17.37 -11.08
C LEU A 365 5.45 17.23 -11.96
N LEU A 366 5.01 18.32 -12.61
CA LEU A 366 3.86 18.34 -13.53
C LEU A 366 4.24 17.98 -14.97
N ASN A 367 5.52 18.10 -15.33
CA ASN A 367 6.05 17.78 -16.65
C ASN A 367 7.17 16.72 -16.51
N PRO A 368 6.81 15.46 -16.23
CA PRO A 368 7.77 14.36 -16.22
C PRO A 368 8.45 14.19 -17.59
N PRO A 369 9.69 13.65 -17.63
CA PRO A 369 10.49 13.53 -18.85
C PRO A 369 9.95 12.53 -19.87
#